data_AF-A0A3D3YZE1-F1
#
_entry.id   AF-A0A3D3YZE1-F1
#
_cell.length_a   1.000
_cell.length_b   1.000
_cell.length_c   1.000
_cell.angle_alpha   90.00
_cell.angle_beta   90.00
_cell.angle_gamma   90.00
#
_symmetry.space_group_name_H-M   'P 1'
#
loop_
_entity.id
_entity.type
_entity.pdbx_description
1 polymer ?
#
loop_
_entity_poly.entity_id
_entity_poly.type
_entity_poly.pdbx_seq_one_letter_code
_entity_poly.pdbx_strand_id
1 'polypeptide(L)'
;MSRTPPIRPASHRPPPRYGFRRFMAVLVLLALAALAWKVADATHLIGHHTGALPSTPPPTSSHPSAHPSTHRPSTHPPTTPSPTPTDAVIPTPGPINTAYPGLTTFRGNATRDYYGEGPLPTHPKILWEYPPSGGLCSTSSDLFGTRTWCGTGWTGQPNVIQHPGGLIEVREGAYDKAYHFWNGLTGAVLRPDLVTGDLAKGSA
;
A
#
# COMPACT_ATOMS: atom_id res chain seq x y z
N MET A 1 49.48 75.17 -5.68
CA MET A 1 49.42 73.91 -4.92
C MET A 1 48.29 73.07 -5.48
N SER A 2 48.64 72.05 -6.26
CA SER A 2 47.73 71.23 -7.07
C SER A 2 46.88 70.29 -6.22
N ARG A 3 45.56 70.26 -6.47
CA ARG A 3 44.65 69.25 -5.92
C ARG A 3 44.60 68.05 -6.86
N THR A 4 45.00 66.89 -6.34
CA THR A 4 44.92 65.59 -7.03
C THR A 4 43.46 65.13 -7.17
N PRO A 5 43.02 64.60 -8.32
CA PRO A 5 41.68 64.04 -8.46
C PRO A 5 41.59 62.62 -7.85
N PRO A 6 40.40 62.16 -7.40
CA PRO A 6 40.22 60.85 -6.79
C PRO A 6 40.23 59.72 -7.82
N ILE A 7 40.77 58.57 -7.40
CA ILE A 7 40.95 57.34 -8.17
C ILE A 7 39.59 56.63 -8.39
N ARG A 8 39.28 56.26 -9.64
CA ARG A 8 38.12 55.42 -10.01
C ARG A 8 38.32 53.97 -9.50
N PRO A 9 37.28 53.30 -8.97
CA PRO A 9 37.40 51.89 -8.59
C PRO A 9 37.52 50.99 -9.82
N ALA A 10 38.29 49.90 -9.67
CA ALA A 10 38.55 48.90 -10.70
C ALA A 10 37.27 48.19 -11.14
N SER A 11 37.05 48.12 -12.46
CA SER A 11 35.97 47.32 -13.05
C SER A 11 36.18 45.84 -12.77
N HIS A 12 35.19 45.20 -12.12
CA HIS A 12 35.16 43.75 -11.99
C HIS A 12 35.00 43.12 -13.37
N ARG A 13 36.02 42.38 -13.82
CA ARG A 13 35.89 41.49 -14.99
C ARG A 13 35.02 40.29 -14.61
N PRO A 14 34.01 39.91 -15.42
CA PRO A 14 33.23 38.70 -15.16
C PRO A 14 34.14 37.46 -15.31
N PRO A 15 33.94 36.43 -14.48
CA PRO A 15 34.76 35.22 -14.51
C PRO A 15 34.55 34.43 -15.83
N PRO A 16 35.56 33.65 -16.26
CA PRO A 16 35.54 32.97 -17.55
C PRO A 16 34.46 31.89 -17.57
N ARG A 17 33.45 32.06 -18.45
CA ARG A 17 32.31 31.14 -18.69
C ARG A 17 32.70 29.79 -19.32
N TYR A 18 33.99 29.48 -19.43
CA TYR A 18 34.49 28.28 -20.11
C TYR A 18 34.33 27.00 -19.28
N GLY A 19 34.39 27.09 -17.94
CA GLY A 19 34.22 25.92 -17.06
C GLY A 19 32.79 25.38 -17.03
N PHE A 20 31.80 26.28 -17.01
CA PHE A 20 30.38 25.91 -16.93
C PHE A 20 29.88 25.19 -18.18
N ARG A 21 30.33 25.60 -19.38
CA ARG A 21 29.97 24.92 -20.63
C ARG A 21 30.56 23.51 -20.73
N ARG A 22 31.79 23.30 -20.26
CA ARG A 22 32.42 21.96 -20.21
C ARG A 22 31.72 21.07 -19.18
N PHE A 23 31.38 21.62 -18.02
CA PHE A 23 30.63 20.90 -17.00
C PHE A 23 29.24 20.46 -17.50
N MET A 24 28.51 21.34 -18.18
CA MET A 24 27.21 21.01 -18.78
C MET A 24 27.33 19.98 -19.92
N ALA A 25 28.38 20.06 -20.75
CA ALA A 25 28.62 19.05 -21.77
C ALA A 25 28.85 17.65 -21.18
N VAL A 26 29.59 17.55 -20.07
CA VAL A 26 29.80 16.28 -19.35
C VAL A 26 28.50 15.74 -18.77
N LEU A 27 27.66 16.59 -18.15
CA LEU A 27 26.37 16.17 -17.62
C LEU A 27 25.42 15.66 -18.71
N VAL A 28 25.39 16.32 -19.87
CA VAL A 28 24.58 15.85 -21.02
C VAL A 28 25.08 14.51 -21.53
N LEU A 29 26.41 14.32 -21.65
CA LEU A 29 26.97 13.03 -22.07
C LEU A 29 26.65 11.90 -21.08
N LEU A 30 26.70 12.18 -19.77
CA LEU A 30 26.34 11.20 -18.74
C LEU A 30 24.85 10.85 -18.77
N ALA A 31 23.98 11.85 -18.98
CA ALA A 31 22.54 11.62 -19.12
C ALA A 31 22.20 10.80 -20.37
N LEU A 32 22.87 11.07 -21.50
CA LEU A 32 22.70 10.28 -22.73
C LEU A 32 23.21 8.85 -22.57
N ALA A 33 24.33 8.64 -21.87
CA ALA A 33 24.84 7.31 -21.56
C ALA A 33 23.89 6.51 -20.66
N ALA A 34 23.33 7.15 -19.62
CA ALA A 34 22.33 6.53 -18.74
C ALA A 34 21.04 6.18 -19.49
N LEU A 35 20.61 7.02 -20.43
CA LEU A 35 19.45 6.75 -21.27
C LEU A 35 19.70 5.58 -22.23
N ALA A 36 20.89 5.51 -22.83
CA ALA A 36 21.29 4.40 -23.70
C ALA A 36 21.32 3.06 -22.95
N TRP A 37 21.81 3.04 -21.71
CA TRP A 37 21.76 1.85 -20.84
C TRP A 37 20.33 1.39 -20.54
N LYS A 38 19.40 2.32 -20.23
CA LYS A 38 17.99 1.94 -20.01
C LYS A 38 17.30 1.40 -21.26
N VAL A 39 17.70 1.86 -22.45
CA VAL A 39 17.15 1.33 -23.72
C VAL A 39 17.72 -0.05 -24.05
N ALA A 40 18.98 -0.33 -23.70
CA ALA A 40 19.59 -1.64 -23.89
C ALA A 40 18.91 -2.75 -23.04
N ASP A 41 18.54 -2.44 -21.78
CA ASP A 41 17.77 -3.35 -20.92
C ASP A 41 16.37 -3.64 -21.49
N ALA A 42 15.73 -2.66 -22.13
CA ALA A 42 14.41 -2.83 -22.74
C ALA A 42 14.44 -3.72 -24.00
N THR A 43 15.53 -3.70 -24.76
CA THR A 43 15.71 -4.58 -25.94
C THR A 43 15.98 -6.04 -25.61
N HIS A 44 16.44 -6.37 -24.40
CA HIS A 44 16.64 -7.77 -23.97
C HIS A 44 15.32 -8.49 -23.62
N LEU A 45 14.22 -7.76 -23.47
CA LEU A 45 12.89 -8.30 -23.13
C LEU A 45 11.98 -8.55 -24.33
N ILE A 46 12.39 -8.16 -25.55
CA ILE A 46 11.53 -8.23 -26.76
C ILE A 46 12.09 -9.17 -27.85
N GLY A 47 13.33 -9.65 -27.73
CA GLY A 47 13.94 -10.51 -28.76
C GLY A 47 14.33 -11.90 -28.25
N HIS A 48 13.43 -12.88 -28.31
CA HIS A 48 13.74 -14.29 -28.61
C HIS A 48 12.46 -15.12 -28.82
N HIS A 49 11.82 -14.92 -29.98
CA HIS A 49 10.95 -15.94 -30.57
C HIS A 49 11.39 -16.18 -32.01
N THR A 50 12.26 -17.19 -32.22
CA THR A 50 12.37 -17.99 -33.46
C THR A 50 13.38 -19.11 -33.23
N GLY A 51 12.97 -20.33 -33.63
CA GLY A 51 13.52 -21.58 -33.12
C GLY A 51 14.78 -22.11 -33.78
N ALA A 52 15.27 -23.21 -33.20
CA ALA A 52 16.11 -24.23 -33.84
C ALA A 52 16.03 -25.51 -33.00
N LEU A 53 15.87 -26.66 -33.67
CA LEU A 53 15.79 -28.00 -33.11
C LEU A 53 17.09 -28.40 -32.37
N PRO A 54 17.05 -29.29 -31.37
CA PRO A 54 18.22 -30.05 -30.96
C PRO A 54 18.25 -31.45 -31.60
N SER A 55 19.39 -31.73 -32.23
CA SER A 55 19.79 -33.00 -32.81
C SER A 55 20.13 -34.06 -31.76
N THR A 56 19.78 -35.31 -32.10
CA THR A 56 19.99 -36.61 -31.44
C THR A 56 21.44 -36.95 -31.04
N PRO A 57 21.63 -37.81 -30.01
CA PRO A 57 22.67 -38.87 -30.05
C PRO A 57 22.11 -40.31 -29.88
N PRO A 58 22.86 -41.38 -30.27
CA PRO A 58 22.34 -42.74 -30.52
C PRO A 58 22.70 -43.75 -29.38
N PRO A 59 22.57 -45.09 -29.55
CA PRO A 59 21.43 -45.90 -29.11
C PRO A 59 21.76 -46.95 -28.01
N THR A 60 20.80 -47.86 -27.75
CA THR A 60 20.84 -49.14 -26.99
C THR A 60 20.66 -49.11 -25.45
N SER A 61 19.48 -49.52 -24.97
CA SER A 61 19.23 -50.93 -24.60
C SER A 61 17.71 -51.19 -24.42
N SER A 62 17.26 -52.34 -24.89
CA SER A 62 15.88 -52.81 -24.87
C SER A 62 15.63 -53.72 -23.66
N HIS A 63 14.56 -53.47 -22.89
CA HIS A 63 13.80 -54.55 -22.27
C HIS A 63 12.33 -54.16 -22.03
N PRO A 64 11.36 -55.03 -22.37
CA PRO A 64 9.95 -54.77 -22.19
C PRO A 64 9.48 -55.24 -20.81
N SER A 65 8.61 -54.48 -20.16
CA SER A 65 7.70 -55.03 -19.15
C SER A 65 6.40 -54.26 -19.19
N ALA A 66 5.44 -54.85 -19.89
CA ALA A 66 4.04 -54.51 -19.75
C ALA A 66 3.63 -54.80 -18.31
N HIS A 67 3.09 -53.79 -17.62
CA HIS A 67 2.32 -54.00 -16.41
C HIS A 67 0.91 -53.42 -16.63
N PRO A 68 -0.15 -54.20 -16.35
CA PRO A 68 -1.50 -53.83 -16.71
C PRO A 68 -2.03 -52.75 -15.76
N SER A 69 -2.46 -51.61 -16.30
CA SER A 69 -3.24 -50.63 -15.54
C SER A 69 -4.56 -51.26 -15.13
N THR A 70 -4.66 -51.64 -13.87
CA THR A 70 -5.92 -52.04 -13.26
C THR A 70 -6.73 -50.75 -13.05
N HIS A 71 -7.80 -50.56 -13.84
CA HIS A 71 -8.74 -49.47 -13.63
C HIS A 71 -9.44 -49.66 -12.29
N ARG A 72 -9.05 -48.86 -11.28
CA ARG A 72 -9.81 -48.71 -10.04
C ARG A 72 -10.91 -47.68 -10.28
N PRO A 73 -12.21 -48.00 -10.09
CA PRO A 73 -13.26 -47.00 -10.12
C PRO A 73 -13.04 -45.98 -8.99
N SER A 74 -12.92 -44.71 -9.35
CA SER A 74 -12.93 -43.62 -8.39
C SER A 74 -14.37 -43.42 -7.91
N THR A 75 -14.70 -43.91 -6.72
CA THR A 75 -15.95 -43.58 -6.05
C THR A 75 -15.84 -42.13 -5.56
N HIS A 76 -16.33 -41.19 -6.37
CA HIS A 76 -16.56 -39.82 -5.91
C HIS A 76 -17.59 -39.85 -4.76
N PRO A 77 -17.31 -39.23 -3.60
CA PRO A 77 -18.34 -39.01 -2.61
C PRO A 77 -19.47 -38.18 -3.23
N PRO A 78 -20.74 -38.42 -2.84
CA PRO A 78 -21.87 -37.69 -3.39
C PRO A 78 -21.66 -36.19 -3.17
N THR A 79 -21.72 -35.44 -4.27
CA THR A 79 -21.68 -33.98 -4.27
C THR A 79 -22.81 -33.49 -3.39
N THR A 80 -22.50 -33.00 -2.18
CA THR A 80 -23.47 -32.27 -1.38
C THR A 80 -23.90 -31.06 -2.22
N PRO A 81 -25.20 -30.86 -2.48
CA PRO A 81 -25.64 -29.68 -3.21
C PRO A 81 -25.15 -28.45 -2.47
N SER A 82 -24.44 -27.57 -3.18
CA SER A 82 -24.14 -26.23 -2.68
C SER A 82 -25.44 -25.61 -2.20
N PRO A 83 -25.50 -24.98 -1.01
CA PRO A 83 -26.71 -24.30 -0.57
C PRO A 83 -27.13 -23.34 -1.69
N THR A 84 -28.37 -23.49 -2.14
CA THR A 84 -29.00 -22.53 -3.05
C THR A 84 -28.77 -21.13 -2.48
N PRO A 85 -28.30 -20.15 -3.28
CA PRO A 85 -28.18 -18.78 -2.81
C PRO A 85 -29.52 -18.38 -2.20
N THR A 86 -29.55 -18.18 -0.88
CA THR A 86 -30.71 -17.59 -0.23
C THR A 86 -30.91 -16.24 -0.89
N ASP A 87 -32.13 -15.93 -1.33
CA ASP A 87 -32.47 -14.62 -1.87
C ASP A 87 -31.87 -13.56 -0.95
N ALA A 88 -31.01 -12.70 -1.52
CA ALA A 88 -30.29 -11.70 -0.75
C ALA A 88 -31.32 -10.83 -0.02
N VAL A 89 -31.40 -11.00 1.30
CA VAL A 89 -32.27 -10.17 2.15
C VAL A 89 -31.85 -8.73 1.93
N ILE A 90 -32.76 -7.91 1.39
CA ILE A 90 -32.52 -6.48 1.25
C ILE A 90 -32.34 -5.91 2.66
N PRO A 91 -31.19 -5.26 2.96
CA PRO A 91 -30.96 -4.69 4.28
C PRO A 91 -32.06 -3.68 4.60
N THR A 92 -32.74 -3.86 5.73
CA THR A 92 -33.71 -2.87 6.19
C THR A 92 -32.95 -1.62 6.66
N PRO A 93 -33.35 -0.40 6.24
CA PRO A 93 -32.71 0.82 6.71
C PRO A 93 -32.70 0.93 8.23
N GLY A 94 -31.58 1.36 8.81
CA GLY A 94 -31.44 1.58 10.24
C GLY A 94 -30.08 1.17 10.81
N PRO A 95 -29.80 1.52 12.08
CA PRO A 95 -28.55 1.16 12.74
C PRO A 95 -28.33 -0.35 12.74
N ILE A 96 -27.09 -0.78 12.47
CA ILE A 96 -26.75 -2.21 12.57
C ILE A 96 -26.70 -2.68 14.03
N ASN A 97 -26.48 -1.74 14.95
CA ASN A 97 -26.40 -1.94 16.38
C ASN A 97 -27.29 -0.92 17.10
N THR A 98 -28.12 -1.39 18.01
CA THR A 98 -29.03 -0.58 18.83
C THR A 98 -28.76 -0.69 20.33
N ALA A 99 -27.79 -1.52 20.74
CA ALA A 99 -27.48 -1.76 22.15
C ALA A 99 -26.65 -0.61 22.78
N TYR A 100 -25.88 0.11 21.96
CA TYR A 100 -25.06 1.23 22.40
C TYR A 100 -24.81 2.22 21.25
N PRO A 101 -24.61 3.52 21.53
CA PRO A 101 -24.32 4.52 20.50
C PRO A 101 -22.94 4.31 19.89
N GLY A 102 -22.83 4.56 18.60
CA GLY A 102 -21.56 4.51 17.92
C GLY A 102 -21.62 4.13 16.45
N LEU A 103 -20.44 4.10 15.84
CA LEU A 103 -20.17 3.61 14.51
C LEU A 103 -19.48 2.26 14.66
N THR A 104 -20.23 1.16 14.56
CA THR A 104 -19.72 -0.21 14.85
C THR A 104 -19.57 -1.08 13.62
N THR A 105 -19.79 -0.50 12.44
CA THR A 105 -19.60 -1.13 11.15
C THR A 105 -19.26 -0.04 10.14
N PHE A 106 -18.75 -0.46 8.99
CA PHE A 106 -18.53 0.44 7.88
C PHE A 106 -19.82 1.19 7.51
N ARG A 107 -19.78 2.51 7.67
CA ARG A 107 -20.90 3.43 7.46
C ARG A 107 -22.13 3.13 8.33
N GLY A 108 -21.93 2.58 9.52
CA GLY A 108 -22.82 2.67 10.70
C GLY A 108 -24.20 2.02 10.66
N ASN A 109 -24.76 1.78 9.48
CA ASN A 109 -26.11 1.29 9.28
C ASN A 109 -26.15 0.14 8.28
N ALA A 110 -27.26 -0.60 8.26
CA ALA A 110 -27.39 -1.82 7.46
C ALA A 110 -27.25 -1.56 5.94
N THR A 111 -27.61 -0.35 5.49
CA THR A 111 -27.54 0.13 4.10
C THR A 111 -26.18 0.72 3.71
N ARG A 112 -25.27 0.91 4.67
CA ARG A 112 -23.94 1.52 4.48
C ARG A 112 -24.00 2.92 3.85
N ASP A 113 -24.90 3.76 4.35
CA ASP A 113 -25.13 5.12 3.87
C ASP A 113 -25.28 6.16 5.00
N TYR A 114 -24.81 5.86 6.21
CA TYR A 114 -24.68 6.85 7.28
C TYR A 114 -23.39 7.67 7.15
N TYR A 115 -23.51 8.99 7.34
CA TYR A 115 -22.43 9.96 7.18
C TYR A 115 -22.12 10.78 8.45
N GLY A 116 -22.71 10.43 9.59
CA GLY A 116 -22.62 11.20 10.84
C GLY A 116 -23.78 12.18 11.04
N GLU A 117 -23.71 12.92 12.14
CA GLU A 117 -24.72 13.87 12.59
C GLU A 117 -24.13 15.28 12.76
N GLY A 118 -25.01 16.29 12.69
CA GLY A 118 -24.66 17.69 12.89
C GLY A 118 -24.06 18.37 11.65
N PRO A 119 -23.79 19.69 11.73
CA PRO A 119 -23.08 20.39 10.66
C PRO A 119 -21.61 19.97 10.63
N LEU A 120 -21.05 19.83 9.44
CA LEU A 120 -19.61 19.63 9.28
C LEU A 120 -18.86 20.88 9.80
N PRO A 121 -17.84 20.75 10.65
CA PRO A 121 -17.08 21.89 11.16
C PRO A 121 -16.42 22.70 10.04
N THR A 122 -16.52 24.02 10.07
CA THR A 122 -15.90 24.91 9.07
C THR A 122 -14.41 25.16 9.32
N HIS A 123 -13.95 25.00 10.56
CA HIS A 123 -12.56 25.19 10.97
C HIS A 123 -12.11 24.01 11.85
N PRO A 124 -11.86 22.82 11.26
CA PRO A 124 -11.40 21.67 12.02
C PRO A 124 -10.02 21.94 12.63
N LYS A 125 -9.79 21.42 13.84
CA LYS A 125 -8.50 21.44 14.53
C LYS A 125 -8.12 20.02 14.94
N ILE A 126 -6.82 19.74 14.95
CA ILE A 126 -6.30 18.49 15.47
C ILE A 126 -6.46 18.52 16.99
N LEU A 127 -7.21 17.56 17.54
CA LEU A 127 -7.36 17.40 18.99
C LEU A 127 -6.26 16.52 19.58
N TRP A 128 -5.85 15.49 18.83
CA TRP A 128 -4.77 14.58 19.16
C TRP A 128 -4.25 13.92 17.88
N GLU A 129 -3.03 13.39 17.96
CA GLU A 129 -2.37 12.62 16.92
C GLU A 129 -1.72 11.39 17.56
N TYR A 130 -1.78 10.26 16.85
CA TYR A 130 -1.14 9.03 17.28
C TYR A 130 -0.50 8.31 16.07
N PRO A 131 0.75 7.82 16.21
CA PRO A 131 1.68 8.15 17.27
C PRO A 131 2.05 9.65 17.23
N PRO A 132 2.56 10.25 18.31
CA PRO A 132 2.93 11.68 18.33
C PRO A 132 4.06 12.03 17.34
N SER A 133 4.76 11.02 16.82
CA SER A 133 5.74 11.16 15.75
C SER A 133 5.91 9.82 15.02
N GLY A 134 6.28 9.86 13.75
CA GLY A 134 6.46 8.66 12.94
C GLY A 134 5.14 8.19 12.32
N GLY A 135 4.98 6.88 12.14
CA GLY A 135 3.75 6.31 11.60
C GLY A 135 3.58 4.86 12.02
N LEU A 136 2.35 4.38 11.87
CA LEU A 136 1.98 2.98 12.10
C LEU A 136 2.44 2.18 10.88
N CYS A 137 3.71 1.76 10.88
CA CYS A 137 4.39 1.25 9.68
C CYS A 137 4.76 -0.23 9.76
N SER A 138 4.62 -0.93 8.63
CA SER A 138 5.36 -2.18 8.43
C SER A 138 5.61 -2.48 6.95
N THR A 139 6.51 -3.43 6.71
CA THR A 139 6.86 -3.91 5.39
C THR A 139 5.96 -5.06 4.96
N SER A 140 5.45 -5.00 3.73
CA SER A 140 4.68 -6.07 3.09
C SER A 140 5.10 -6.24 1.62
N SER A 141 4.87 -7.41 1.04
CA SER A 141 5.25 -7.74 -0.34
C SER A 141 4.03 -8.10 -1.17
N ASP A 142 3.96 -7.56 -2.38
CA ASP A 142 2.96 -7.91 -3.39
C ASP A 142 3.65 -8.37 -4.70
N LEU A 143 2.87 -8.56 -5.76
CA LEU A 143 3.37 -8.95 -7.10
C LEU A 143 4.40 -7.98 -7.70
N PHE A 144 4.49 -6.76 -7.16
CA PHE A 144 5.37 -5.68 -7.58
C PHE A 144 6.51 -5.44 -6.59
N GLY A 145 6.70 -6.34 -5.63
CA GLY A 145 7.82 -6.35 -4.69
C GLY A 145 7.45 -5.86 -3.29
N THR A 146 8.50 -5.66 -2.49
CA THR A 146 8.42 -5.30 -1.07
C THR A 146 8.37 -3.79 -0.88
N ARG A 147 7.42 -3.31 -0.07
CA ARG A 147 7.23 -1.89 0.25
C ARG A 147 6.90 -1.69 1.72
N THR A 148 7.29 -0.55 2.27
CA THR A 148 6.85 -0.10 3.59
C THR A 148 5.58 0.73 3.45
N TRP A 149 4.57 0.38 4.24
CA TRP A 149 3.28 1.06 4.30
C TRP A 149 3.12 1.65 5.70
N CYS A 150 2.64 2.89 5.79
CA CYS A 150 2.43 3.59 7.05
C CYS A 150 1.01 4.16 7.15
N GLY A 151 0.44 4.14 8.36
CA GLY A 151 -0.90 4.65 8.66
C GLY A 151 -1.97 3.56 8.61
N THR A 152 -3.22 3.98 8.46
CA THR A 152 -4.39 3.09 8.56
C THR A 152 -4.89 2.57 7.20
N GLY A 153 -4.23 3.01 6.12
CA GLY A 153 -4.53 2.58 4.75
C GLY A 153 -5.78 3.20 4.14
N TRP A 154 -6.18 2.67 2.97
CA TRP A 154 -7.33 3.20 2.22
C TRP A 154 -8.69 2.75 2.80
N THR A 155 -8.69 1.81 3.74
CA THR A 155 -9.87 0.98 4.05
C THR A 155 -10.30 0.97 5.50
N GLY A 156 -9.75 1.81 6.36
CA GLY A 156 -10.16 1.88 7.77
C GLY A 156 -11.06 3.08 8.04
N GLN A 157 -12.38 2.87 8.06
CA GLN A 157 -13.21 3.75 8.88
C GLN A 157 -13.13 3.21 10.30
N PRO A 158 -12.77 4.04 11.29
CA PRO A 158 -12.68 3.59 12.67
C PRO A 158 -14.04 3.21 13.20
N ASN A 159 -14.04 2.20 14.07
CA ASN A 159 -15.18 2.00 14.95
C ASN A 159 -15.11 2.99 16.09
N VAL A 160 -16.23 3.65 16.36
CA VAL A 160 -16.36 4.61 17.46
C VAL A 160 -17.46 4.12 18.37
N ILE A 161 -17.14 3.85 19.63
CA ILE A 161 -18.07 3.29 20.60
C ILE A 161 -18.18 4.24 21.78
N GLN A 162 -19.42 4.58 22.14
CA GLN A 162 -19.69 5.32 23.37
C GLN A 162 -20.02 4.33 24.48
N HIS A 163 -19.18 4.29 25.51
CA HIS A 163 -19.37 3.47 26.69
C HIS A 163 -20.22 4.18 27.76
N PRO A 164 -20.84 3.43 28.69
CA PRO A 164 -21.41 4.01 29.89
C PRO A 164 -20.40 4.89 30.63
N GLY A 165 -20.86 6.04 31.16
CA GLY A 165 -19.98 7.01 31.82
C GLY A 165 -19.26 7.98 30.87
N GLY A 166 -19.55 7.94 29.56
CA GLY A 166 -19.12 8.97 28.61
C GLY A 166 -17.74 8.73 27.98
N LEU A 167 -17.10 7.59 28.24
CA LEU A 167 -15.87 7.21 27.54
C LEU A 167 -16.19 6.94 26.06
N ILE A 168 -15.46 7.62 25.17
CA ILE A 168 -15.48 7.35 23.73
C ILE A 168 -14.26 6.50 23.41
N GLU A 169 -14.48 5.30 22.87
CA GLU A 169 -13.43 4.41 22.39
C GLU A 169 -13.37 4.47 20.86
N VAL A 170 -12.20 4.77 20.30
CA VAL A 170 -11.89 4.69 18.88
C VAL A 170 -11.05 3.44 18.65
N ARG A 171 -11.47 2.59 17.70
CA ARG A 171 -10.77 1.37 17.32
C ARG A 171 -10.40 1.44 15.85
N GLU A 172 -9.15 1.15 15.54
CA GLU A 172 -8.64 1.26 14.18
C GLU A 172 -7.52 0.26 13.94
N GLY A 173 -7.57 -0.39 12.77
CA GLY A 173 -6.47 -1.23 12.27
C GLY A 173 -5.45 -0.38 11.52
N ALA A 174 -4.18 -0.75 11.62
CA ALA A 174 -3.13 -0.05 10.91
C ALA A 174 -2.06 -0.98 10.30
N TYR A 175 -1.22 -0.37 9.47
CA TYR A 175 -0.18 -1.05 8.73
C TYR A 175 0.99 -1.52 9.59
N ASP A 176 1.08 -1.16 10.86
CA ASP A 176 2.02 -1.74 11.82
C ASP A 176 1.63 -3.15 12.31
N LYS A 177 0.59 -3.75 11.70
CA LYS A 177 0.10 -5.11 11.97
C LYS A 177 -0.64 -5.23 13.30
N ALA A 178 -1.34 -4.16 13.67
CA ALA A 178 -2.10 -4.08 14.89
C ALA A 178 -3.46 -3.39 14.71
N TYR A 179 -4.40 -3.76 15.59
CA TYR A 179 -5.54 -2.92 15.93
C TYR A 179 -5.25 -2.17 17.22
N HIS A 180 -5.55 -0.87 17.21
CA HIS A 180 -5.35 0.04 18.33
C HIS A 180 -6.66 0.45 18.96
N PHE A 181 -6.59 0.88 20.22
CA PHE A 181 -7.74 1.27 21.02
C PHE A 181 -7.44 2.56 21.76
N TRP A 182 -8.07 3.66 21.36
CA TRP A 182 -7.80 4.99 21.91
C TRP A 182 -9.03 5.63 22.56
N ASN A 183 -8.78 6.50 23.52
CA ASN A 183 -9.77 7.44 24.02
C ASN A 183 -10.03 8.49 22.93
N GLY A 184 -11.26 8.59 22.45
CA GLY A 184 -11.63 9.48 21.35
C GLY A 184 -11.47 10.97 21.65
N LEU A 185 -11.41 11.36 22.92
CA LEU A 185 -11.21 12.75 23.33
C LEU A 185 -9.73 13.12 23.49
N THR A 186 -8.90 12.19 23.96
CA THR A 186 -7.51 12.48 24.36
C THR A 186 -6.44 11.82 23.50
N GLY A 187 -6.79 10.81 22.69
CA GLY A 187 -5.84 9.97 21.96
C GLY A 187 -5.06 8.99 22.86
N ALA A 188 -5.38 8.92 24.16
CA ALA A 188 -4.71 8.01 25.08
C ALA A 188 -5.04 6.55 24.77
N VAL A 189 -4.05 5.67 24.84
CA VAL A 189 -4.24 4.22 24.67
C VAL A 189 -5.11 3.68 25.81
N LEU A 190 -6.19 2.99 25.47
CA LEU A 190 -7.15 2.42 26.43
C LEU A 190 -6.81 0.98 26.84
N ARG A 191 -6.21 0.22 25.93
CA ARG A 191 -5.80 -1.17 26.18
C ARG A 191 -4.70 -1.60 25.20
N PRO A 192 -3.98 -2.71 25.47
CA PRO A 192 -2.95 -3.20 24.58
C PRO A 192 -3.46 -3.45 23.16
N ASP A 193 -2.58 -3.22 22.19
CA ASP A 193 -2.84 -3.47 20.78
C ASP A 193 -3.13 -4.95 20.52
N LEU A 194 -4.04 -5.21 19.58
CA LEU A 194 -4.27 -6.56 19.06
C LEU A 194 -3.40 -6.77 17.83
N VAL A 195 -2.32 -7.52 17.99
CA VAL A 195 -1.38 -7.84 16.91
C VAL A 195 -1.94 -8.94 16.00
N THR A 196 -1.95 -8.70 14.69
CA THR A 196 -2.52 -9.58 13.68
C THR A 196 -1.46 -10.38 12.90
N GLY A 197 -0.19 -9.95 12.93
CA GLY A 197 0.91 -10.58 12.18
C GLY A 197 0.99 -10.20 10.69
N ASP A 198 -0.06 -9.58 10.16
CA ASP A 198 -0.12 -8.97 8.82
C ASP A 198 -0.80 -7.60 8.89
N LEU A 199 -0.74 -6.80 7.83
CA LEU A 199 -1.36 -5.48 7.75
C LEU A 199 -2.83 -5.54 8.16
N ALA A 200 -3.20 -4.85 9.24
CA ALA A 200 -4.60 -4.71 9.63
C ALA A 200 -5.25 -3.68 8.69
N LYS A 201 -6.28 -4.11 7.97
CA LYS A 201 -7.02 -3.31 6.98
C LYS A 201 -8.52 -3.50 7.21
N GLY A 202 -9.30 -2.45 7.00
CA GLY A 202 -10.75 -2.51 7.21
C GLY A 202 -11.19 -1.80 8.48
N SER A 203 -12.51 -1.74 8.68
CA SER A 203 -13.07 -1.40 9.99
C SER A 203 -12.71 -2.47 11.03
N ALA A 204 -12.42 -2.02 12.25
CA ALA A 204 -12.01 -2.85 13.39
C ALA A 204 -13.15 -3.66 14.02
#